data_AF-A0A1B9IVT4-F1
#
_entry.id   AF-A0A1B9IVT4-F1
#
_cell.length_a   1.000
_cell.length_b   1.000
_cell.length_c   1.000
_cell.angle_alpha   90.00
_cell.angle_beta   90.00
_cell.angle_gamma   90.00
#
_symmetry.space_group_name_H-M   'P 1'
#
loop_
_entity.id
_entity.type
_entity.pdbx_description
1 polymer ?
#
loop_
_entity_poly.entity_id
_entity_poly.type
_entity_poly.pdbx_seq_one_letter_code
_entity_poly.pdbx_strand_id
1 'polypeptide(L)'
;MFKKFNPKEDVSSSTSLKSSVQRNIRSSLLTQIPFLTQPAYRDPSTVPTAAPTGNEAPPAATPEVEEESAGGKKGGKKGGKGKGKGGKGKDKEDKESKEDKEDGEGEANLTVIDEIWPKKEALGLTKCHDRISIFTVQTVPLFFQHFDGPFVPTLKLLHKYPEMLPHVQIDRGAIKFLLAGANMMAPGLLSAGGKLPDGLPKDEIVAIHAEGKEHACGIGKLVASSEEIKKAGKGVAVEVICWIG
;
A
#
# COMPACT_ATOMS: atom_id res chain seq x y z
N MET A 1 -0.83 -15.41 -4.35
CA MET A 1 -1.57 -14.56 -5.30
C MET A 1 -0.75 -14.15 -6.53
N PHE A 2 0.46 -13.60 -6.39
CA PHE A 2 1.19 -12.97 -7.51
C PHE A 2 2.29 -13.82 -8.18
N LYS A 3 2.34 -15.14 -7.95
CA LYS A 3 3.45 -16.01 -8.40
C LYS A 3 3.74 -15.97 -9.91
N LYS A 4 2.69 -15.83 -10.72
CA LYS A 4 2.76 -15.82 -12.19
C LYS A 4 2.28 -14.49 -12.77
N PHE A 5 2.19 -13.46 -11.94
CA PHE A 5 1.61 -12.18 -12.34
C PHE A 5 2.56 -11.43 -13.27
N ASN A 6 2.09 -11.09 -14.46
CA ASN A 6 2.80 -10.28 -15.43
C ASN A 6 2.01 -8.98 -15.67
N PRO A 7 2.55 -7.81 -15.30
CA PRO A 7 1.85 -6.53 -15.47
C PRO A 7 1.38 -6.23 -16.90
N LYS A 8 2.02 -6.80 -17.93
CA LYS A 8 1.65 -6.59 -19.34
C LYS A 8 0.48 -7.45 -19.79
N GLU A 9 0.29 -8.61 -19.17
CA GLU A 9 -0.67 -9.63 -19.63
C GLU A 9 -1.87 -9.71 -18.68
N ASP A 10 -1.66 -9.49 -17.38
CA ASP A 10 -2.67 -9.69 -16.35
C ASP A 10 -3.43 -8.43 -15.97
N VAL A 11 -3.05 -7.26 -16.49
CA VAL A 11 -3.79 -6.01 -16.28
C VAL A 11 -4.85 -5.86 -17.36
N SER A 12 -6.12 -5.91 -16.95
CA SER A 12 -7.26 -5.83 -17.88
C SER A 12 -7.71 -4.38 -18.12
N SER A 13 -7.72 -3.55 -17.08
CA SER A 13 -8.13 -2.14 -17.20
C SER A 13 -7.59 -1.32 -16.04
N SER A 14 -7.36 -0.02 -16.27
CA SER A 14 -7.05 0.94 -15.22
C SER A 14 -7.93 2.18 -15.37
N THR A 15 -8.55 2.62 -14.27
CA THR A 15 -9.49 3.75 -14.27
C THR A 15 -9.36 4.57 -12.99
N SER A 16 -9.56 5.88 -13.07
CA SER A 16 -9.63 6.74 -11.89
C SER A 16 -11.00 6.61 -11.20
N LEU A 17 -11.00 6.42 -9.88
CA LEU A 17 -12.24 6.30 -9.11
C LEU A 17 -12.90 7.65 -8.87
N LYS A 18 -14.24 7.66 -8.79
CA LYS A 18 -15.03 8.86 -8.44
C LYS A 18 -14.84 9.22 -6.97
N SER A 19 -14.93 10.50 -6.62
CA SER A 19 -14.72 11.00 -5.25
C SER A 19 -15.60 10.34 -4.18
N SER A 20 -16.83 9.94 -4.52
CA SER A 20 -17.71 9.21 -3.58
C SER A 20 -17.15 7.83 -3.21
N VAL A 21 -16.68 7.08 -4.21
CA VAL A 21 -16.09 5.74 -4.00
C VAL A 21 -14.77 5.85 -3.23
N GLN A 22 -13.97 6.87 -3.54
CA GLN A 22 -12.74 7.15 -2.80
C GLN A 22 -13.00 7.38 -1.31
N ARG A 23 -14.00 8.20 -0.96
CA ARG A 23 -14.38 8.42 0.45
C ARG A 23 -14.79 7.12 1.15
N ASN A 24 -15.56 6.27 0.47
CA ASN A 24 -15.97 4.97 1.03
C ASN A 24 -14.76 4.06 1.27
N ILE A 25 -13.86 3.92 0.29
CA ILE A 25 -12.64 3.11 0.44
C ILE A 25 -11.78 3.64 1.59
N ARG A 26 -11.64 4.97 1.70
CA ARG A 26 -10.91 5.60 2.78
C ARG A 26 -11.51 5.24 4.14
N SER A 27 -12.84 5.30 4.27
CA SER A 27 -13.53 4.87 5.50
C SER A 27 -13.28 3.40 5.81
N SER A 28 -13.37 2.51 4.81
CA SER A 28 -13.12 1.08 5.00
C SER A 28 -11.67 0.79 5.44
N LEU A 29 -10.69 1.49 4.85
CA LEU A 29 -9.28 1.36 5.22
C LEU A 29 -9.03 1.81 6.66
N LEU A 30 -9.64 2.91 7.11
CA LEU A 30 -9.47 3.39 8.49
C LEU A 30 -10.11 2.44 9.51
N THR A 31 -11.24 1.82 9.18
CA THR A 31 -11.87 0.80 10.02
C THR A 31 -11.03 -0.47 10.10
N GLN A 32 -10.48 -0.91 8.97
CA GLN A 32 -9.73 -2.16 8.89
C GLN A 32 -8.32 -2.03 9.47
N ILE A 33 -7.66 -0.89 9.25
CA ILE A 33 -6.28 -0.63 9.66
C ILE A 33 -6.25 0.65 10.51
N PRO A 34 -6.52 0.54 11.82
CA PRO A 34 -6.56 1.71 12.73
C PRO A 34 -5.25 2.51 12.76
N PHE A 35 -4.11 1.87 12.46
CA PHE A 35 -2.81 2.53 12.38
C PHE A 35 -2.80 3.73 11.41
N LEU A 36 -3.62 3.70 10.37
CA LEU A 36 -3.72 4.77 9.38
C LEU A 36 -4.27 6.09 9.94
N THR A 37 -4.93 6.04 11.12
CA THR A 37 -5.43 7.23 11.83
C THR A 37 -4.37 7.94 12.69
N GLN A 38 -3.22 7.29 12.92
CA GLN A 38 -2.16 7.86 13.75
C GLN A 38 -1.55 9.11 13.11
N PRO A 39 -1.01 10.06 13.90
CA PRO A 39 -0.30 11.20 13.36
C PRO A 39 0.97 10.75 12.61
N ALA A 40 1.24 11.36 11.48
CA ALA A 40 2.37 11.04 10.58
C ALA A 40 3.74 11.44 11.16
N TYR A 41 3.79 12.11 12.32
CA TYR A 41 5.05 12.51 12.95
C TYR A 41 5.79 11.30 13.51
N ARG A 42 6.83 10.85 12.78
CA ARG A 42 7.88 9.98 13.30
C ARG A 42 8.89 10.84 14.05
N ASP A 43 8.97 10.65 15.37
CA ASP A 43 10.15 11.06 16.12
C ASP A 43 11.37 10.28 15.59
N PRO A 44 12.43 10.94 15.12
CA PRO A 44 13.66 10.27 14.69
C PRO A 44 14.36 9.47 15.82
N SER A 45 13.89 9.50 17.06
CA SER A 45 14.50 8.78 18.20
C SER A 45 14.03 7.33 18.43
N THR A 46 13.01 6.82 17.74
CA THR A 46 12.47 5.45 17.98
C THR A 46 13.03 4.36 17.07
N VAL A 47 14.05 4.66 16.27
CA VAL A 47 14.88 3.63 15.65
C VAL A 47 15.69 2.93 16.75
N PRO A 48 15.60 1.59 16.92
CA PRO A 48 16.56 0.88 17.75
C PRO A 48 17.95 1.05 17.10
N THR A 49 18.72 1.97 17.68
CA THR A 49 20.11 2.22 17.28
C THR A 49 20.95 1.04 17.74
N ALA A 50 21.38 0.22 16.79
CA ALA A 50 22.54 -0.65 16.95
C ALA A 50 23.55 -0.29 15.83
N ALA A 51 24.40 0.68 16.13
CA ALA A 51 25.60 1.06 15.37
C ALA A 51 26.79 0.14 15.74
N PRO A 52 28.05 0.34 15.30
CA PRO A 52 28.60 1.17 14.21
C PRO A 52 29.68 0.44 13.34
N THR A 53 30.09 1.04 12.21
CA THR A 53 31.48 1.17 11.66
C THR A 53 31.36 1.47 10.16
N GLY A 54 32.05 2.40 9.53
CA GLY A 54 33.10 3.33 9.94
C GLY A 54 33.30 4.38 8.83
N ASN A 55 33.93 5.49 9.20
CA ASN A 55 34.37 6.60 8.34
C ASN A 55 35.08 6.13 7.06
N GLU A 56 34.74 6.72 5.91
CA GLU A 56 35.72 7.47 5.12
C GLU A 56 35.01 8.50 4.21
N ALA A 57 35.52 9.73 4.26
CA ALA A 57 35.08 10.89 3.51
C ALA A 57 35.92 11.04 2.20
N PRO A 58 35.53 11.91 1.25
CA PRO A 58 35.77 11.77 -0.18
C PRO A 58 37.05 12.47 -0.68
N PRO A 59 37.30 12.46 -2.00
CA PRO A 59 37.80 13.68 -2.63
C PRO A 59 36.97 14.14 -3.85
N ALA A 60 36.85 15.47 -3.95
CA ALA A 60 36.52 16.28 -5.12
C ALA A 60 37.64 16.14 -6.20
N ALA A 61 37.58 16.60 -7.46
CA ALA A 61 36.82 17.64 -8.16
C ALA A 61 36.97 17.45 -9.70
N THR A 62 35.88 17.73 -10.46
CA THR A 62 35.68 18.50 -11.74
C THR A 62 36.86 18.92 -12.66
N PRO A 63 36.64 19.52 -13.86
CA PRO A 63 35.52 19.53 -14.86
C PRO A 63 35.99 19.42 -16.35
N GLU A 64 35.11 19.12 -17.33
CA GLU A 64 35.24 19.60 -18.74
C GLU A 64 33.83 19.72 -19.38
N VAL A 65 33.30 20.94 -19.60
CA VAL A 65 33.26 21.82 -20.81
C VAL A 65 32.22 21.42 -21.89
N GLU A 66 31.47 22.48 -22.26
CA GLU A 66 30.33 22.68 -23.16
C GLU A 66 30.56 22.33 -24.64
N GLU A 67 29.49 22.11 -25.43
CA GLU A 67 28.98 23.11 -26.40
C GLU A 67 27.68 22.66 -27.11
N GLU A 68 27.08 23.62 -27.82
CA GLU A 68 25.67 23.86 -28.08
C GLU A 68 25.05 23.29 -29.39
N SER A 69 23.74 23.58 -29.50
CA SER A 69 23.01 24.04 -30.69
C SER A 69 22.11 22.99 -31.36
N ALA A 70 20.97 23.30 -31.99
CA ALA A 70 20.10 24.47 -32.08
C ALA A 70 18.85 24.07 -32.93
N GLY A 71 17.73 24.80 -32.75
CA GLY A 71 16.66 25.00 -33.76
C GLY A 71 15.59 23.90 -33.89
N GLY A 72 14.31 24.16 -34.16
CA GLY A 72 13.52 25.36 -34.47
C GLY A 72 12.02 24.98 -34.61
N LYS A 73 11.10 25.74 -34.01
CA LYS A 73 10.06 26.61 -34.61
C LYS A 73 8.86 26.01 -35.40
N LYS A 74 7.65 26.46 -34.97
CA LYS A 74 6.37 26.73 -35.69
C LYS A 74 5.56 25.53 -36.23
N GLY A 75 4.21 25.51 -36.24
CA GLY A 75 3.16 26.48 -35.91
C GLY A 75 1.78 26.06 -36.48
N GLY A 76 0.69 26.74 -36.06
CA GLY A 76 -0.66 26.75 -36.70
C GLY A 76 -1.67 25.72 -36.14
N LYS A 77 -2.84 26.00 -35.52
CA LYS A 77 -3.96 27.00 -35.58
C LYS A 77 -5.13 26.61 -36.53
N LYS A 78 -6.36 26.72 -35.96
CA LYS A 78 -7.75 26.65 -36.52
C LYS A 78 -8.33 25.24 -36.72
N GLY A 79 -9.60 24.94 -36.45
CA GLY A 79 -10.77 25.73 -36.02
C GLY A 79 -12.08 25.02 -36.45
N GLY A 80 -13.21 25.32 -35.79
CA GLY A 80 -14.60 24.92 -36.18
C GLY A 80 -15.21 23.90 -35.21
N LYS A 81 -16.15 24.19 -34.30
CA LYS A 81 -17.47 24.88 -34.32
C LYS A 81 -18.56 24.07 -35.04
N GLY A 82 -19.42 23.41 -34.26
CA GLY A 82 -20.69 22.80 -34.70
C GLY A 82 -21.66 22.65 -33.50
N LYS A 83 -22.82 23.30 -33.61
CA LYS A 83 -23.92 23.43 -32.62
C LYS A 83 -24.94 22.28 -32.74
N GLY A 84 -25.72 22.05 -31.67
CA GLY A 84 -27.05 21.42 -31.69
C GLY A 84 -27.36 20.70 -30.37
N LYS A 85 -27.99 21.26 -29.33
CA LYS A 85 -29.36 21.79 -29.09
C LYS A 85 -30.38 20.71 -28.67
N GLY A 86 -30.95 20.88 -27.47
CA GLY A 86 -32.18 20.25 -26.94
C GLY A 86 -31.94 19.60 -25.57
N GLY A 87 -32.67 19.88 -24.48
CA GLY A 87 -33.83 20.73 -24.21
C GLY A 87 -34.36 20.43 -22.78
N LYS A 88 -35.18 21.35 -22.22
CA LYS A 88 -36.05 21.26 -21.02
C LYS A 88 -35.34 20.91 -19.68
N GLY A 89 -35.36 21.73 -18.63
CA GLY A 89 -36.41 22.59 -18.09
C GLY A 89 -37.09 21.88 -16.91
N LYS A 90 -36.75 22.24 -15.67
CA LYS A 90 -37.65 22.28 -14.50
C LYS A 90 -36.95 22.81 -13.25
N ASP A 91 -37.56 23.88 -12.74
CA ASP A 91 -37.80 24.28 -11.36
C ASP A 91 -36.64 24.44 -10.36
N LYS A 92 -36.64 25.66 -9.83
CA LYS A 92 -35.72 26.30 -8.91
C LYS A 92 -36.41 26.29 -7.55
N GLU A 93 -35.80 25.67 -6.55
CA GLU A 93 -36.13 25.90 -5.15
C GLU A 93 -34.81 26.12 -4.40
N ASP A 94 -34.70 27.33 -3.85
CA ASP A 94 -33.53 27.91 -3.23
C ASP A 94 -33.23 27.30 -1.84
N LYS A 95 -32.01 27.55 -1.37
CA LYS A 95 -31.51 27.48 0.03
C LYS A 95 -31.01 26.09 0.43
N GLU A 96 -29.72 25.87 0.69
CA GLU A 96 -28.86 26.66 1.59
C GLU A 96 -27.38 26.48 1.17
N SER A 97 -26.75 27.58 0.75
CA SER A 97 -25.31 27.68 0.49
C SER A 97 -24.60 28.22 1.73
N LYS A 98 -23.86 27.34 2.38
CA LYS A 98 -22.85 27.59 3.43
C LYS A 98 -22.05 26.28 3.52
N GLU A 99 -20.74 26.17 3.37
CA GLU A 99 -19.63 27.10 3.48
C GLU A 99 -18.55 26.65 2.47
N ASP A 100 -18.30 27.47 1.44
CA ASP A 100 -16.96 27.54 0.83
C ASP A 100 -16.24 28.67 1.57
N LYS A 101 -15.43 28.30 2.57
CA LYS A 101 -14.29 29.07 3.08
C LYS A 101 -13.57 28.29 4.16
N GLU A 102 -12.46 27.66 3.78
CA GLU A 102 -11.27 27.62 4.63
C GLU A 102 -10.04 27.33 3.74
N ASP A 103 -9.68 28.31 2.92
CA ASP A 103 -8.27 28.54 2.60
C ASP A 103 -7.72 29.41 3.72
N GLY A 104 -6.91 28.82 4.61
CA GLY A 104 -6.30 29.53 5.73
C GLY A 104 -5.71 28.61 6.81
N GLU A 105 -4.48 28.15 6.56
CA GLU A 105 -3.44 27.87 7.55
C GLU A 105 -3.83 27.17 8.88
N GLY A 106 -3.55 25.87 8.92
CA GLY A 106 -3.20 25.17 10.15
C GLY A 106 -2.33 23.98 9.79
N GLU A 107 -1.16 23.85 10.40
CA GLU A 107 -0.41 22.59 10.46
C GLU A 107 -1.26 21.53 11.19
N ALA A 108 -2.30 21.06 10.51
CA ALA A 108 -3.32 20.19 11.07
C ALA A 108 -2.80 18.77 10.97
N ASN A 109 -2.36 18.22 12.12
CA ASN A 109 -2.17 16.80 12.41
C ASN A 109 -2.32 15.88 11.19
N LEU A 110 -1.31 15.89 10.31
CA LEU A 110 -1.33 15.03 9.14
C LEU A 110 -1.37 13.59 9.65
N THR A 111 -2.40 12.84 9.28
CA THR A 111 -2.48 11.43 9.62
C THR A 111 -1.65 10.62 8.63
N VAL A 112 -1.23 9.41 9.00
CA VAL A 112 -0.50 8.51 8.09
C VAL A 112 -1.26 8.32 6.76
N ILE A 113 -2.60 8.27 6.81
CA ILE A 113 -3.41 8.16 5.59
C ILE A 113 -3.34 9.40 4.67
N ASP A 114 -3.20 10.60 5.24
CA ASP A 114 -3.05 11.84 4.47
C ASP A 114 -1.67 11.95 3.82
N GLU A 115 -0.64 11.34 4.43
CA GLU A 115 0.69 11.25 3.84
C GLU A 115 0.74 10.27 2.67
N ILE A 116 0.19 9.05 2.84
CA ILE A 116 0.23 8.02 1.78
C ILE A 116 -0.78 8.29 0.67
N TRP A 117 -1.92 8.90 0.99
CA TRP A 117 -2.99 9.21 0.05
C TRP A 117 -3.62 10.58 0.38
N PRO A 118 -3.04 11.66 -0.18
CA PRO A 118 -3.58 13.01 0.00
C PRO A 118 -4.98 13.13 -0.59
N LYS A 119 -5.87 13.87 0.09
CA LYS A 119 -7.28 14.06 -0.33
C LYS A 119 -7.43 14.70 -1.72
N LYS A 120 -6.41 15.44 -2.17
CA LYS A 120 -6.38 16.09 -3.50
C LYS A 120 -6.09 15.11 -4.63
N GLU A 121 -5.55 13.93 -4.31
CA GLU A 121 -5.11 12.96 -5.30
C GLU A 121 -6.16 11.91 -5.60
N ALA A 122 -6.38 11.67 -6.88
CA ALA A 122 -7.32 10.66 -7.32
C ALA A 122 -6.72 9.25 -7.14
N LEU A 123 -7.53 8.35 -6.57
CA LEU A 123 -7.20 6.93 -6.47
C LEU A 123 -7.50 6.23 -7.81
N GLY A 124 -6.49 5.63 -8.41
CA GLY A 124 -6.63 4.73 -9.56
C GLY A 124 -6.97 3.31 -9.11
N LEU A 125 -7.91 2.68 -9.80
CA LEU A 125 -8.22 1.27 -9.69
C LEU A 125 -7.75 0.54 -10.94
N THR A 126 -6.77 -0.34 -10.77
CA THR A 126 -6.27 -1.25 -11.80
C THR A 126 -6.87 -2.63 -11.55
N LYS A 127 -7.71 -3.10 -12.46
CA LYS A 127 -8.30 -4.43 -12.43
C LYS A 127 -7.39 -5.40 -13.15
N CYS A 128 -7.14 -6.53 -12.50
CA CYS A 128 -6.32 -7.60 -13.00
C CYS A 128 -7.13 -8.88 -13.21
N HIS A 129 -6.53 -9.85 -13.89
CA HIS A 129 -7.01 -11.22 -13.93
C HIS A 129 -7.11 -11.82 -12.52
N ASP A 130 -7.86 -12.90 -12.40
CA ASP A 130 -8.16 -13.55 -11.11
C ASP A 130 -8.90 -12.66 -10.09
N ARG A 131 -9.62 -11.63 -10.58
CA ARG A 131 -10.41 -10.69 -9.76
C ARG A 131 -9.57 -9.96 -8.70
N ILE A 132 -8.33 -9.64 -9.05
CA ILE A 132 -7.47 -8.79 -8.24
C ILE A 132 -7.71 -7.33 -8.60
N SER A 133 -7.89 -6.49 -7.59
CA SER A 133 -8.05 -5.04 -7.71
C SER A 133 -6.88 -4.36 -7.02
N ILE A 134 -6.08 -3.59 -7.76
CA ILE A 134 -4.92 -2.86 -7.23
C ILE A 134 -5.25 -1.36 -7.20
N PHE A 135 -5.09 -0.76 -6.03
CA PHE A 135 -5.32 0.65 -5.80
C PHE A 135 -4.00 1.41 -5.87
N THR A 136 -3.95 2.40 -6.76
CA THR A 136 -2.74 3.15 -7.09
C THR A 136 -2.94 4.64 -6.88
N VAL A 137 -1.92 5.30 -6.35
CA VAL A 137 -1.85 6.77 -6.21
C VAL A 137 -0.59 7.19 -6.96
N GLN A 138 -0.72 8.12 -7.92
CA GLN A 138 0.39 8.56 -8.78
C GLN A 138 1.22 7.41 -9.38
N THR A 139 0.56 6.34 -9.84
CA THR A 139 1.18 5.09 -10.36
C THR A 139 1.83 4.16 -9.33
N VAL A 140 1.89 4.55 -8.05
CA VAL A 140 2.41 3.71 -6.97
C VAL A 140 1.29 2.84 -6.39
N PRO A 141 1.42 1.50 -6.37
CA PRO A 141 0.43 0.62 -5.76
C PRO A 141 0.53 0.67 -4.23
N LEU A 142 -0.57 1.03 -3.57
CA LEU A 142 -0.65 1.13 -2.11
C LEU A 142 -1.30 -0.09 -1.50
N PHE A 143 -2.48 -0.45 -2.00
CA PHE A 143 -3.28 -1.57 -1.51
C PHE A 143 -3.73 -2.43 -2.68
N PHE A 144 -3.99 -3.69 -2.41
CA PHE A 144 -4.67 -4.57 -3.33
C PHE A 144 -5.76 -5.35 -2.59
N GLN A 145 -6.76 -5.78 -3.33
CA GLN A 145 -7.89 -6.54 -2.84
C GLN A 145 -8.08 -7.72 -3.77
N HIS A 146 -8.44 -8.86 -3.20
CA HIS A 146 -8.82 -10.04 -3.95
C HIS A 146 -10.32 -10.26 -3.80
N PHE A 147 -11.03 -10.26 -4.92
CA PHE A 147 -12.50 -10.27 -4.94
C PHE A 147 -13.06 -9.14 -4.07
N ASP A 148 -13.89 -9.47 -3.07
CA ASP A 148 -14.49 -8.55 -2.10
C ASP A 148 -13.90 -8.80 -0.70
N GLY A 149 -12.65 -9.27 -0.65
CA GLY A 149 -11.93 -9.52 0.60
C GLY A 149 -11.41 -8.25 1.28
N PRO A 150 -10.64 -8.38 2.37
CA PRO A 150 -10.01 -7.25 3.03
C PRO A 150 -8.99 -6.54 2.12
N PHE A 151 -8.75 -5.25 2.37
CA PHE A 151 -7.67 -4.51 1.72
C PHE A 151 -6.33 -4.97 2.30
N VAL A 152 -5.41 -5.36 1.42
CA VAL A 152 -4.08 -5.80 1.81
C VAL A 152 -3.06 -4.75 1.35
N PRO A 153 -2.21 -4.21 2.24
CA PRO A 153 -1.17 -3.27 1.83
C PRO A 153 -0.12 -3.96 0.96
N THR A 154 0.57 -3.21 0.11
CA THR A 154 1.74 -3.74 -0.59
C THR A 154 2.92 -3.91 0.36
N LEU A 155 3.82 -4.85 0.07
CA LEU A 155 5.05 -5.04 0.85
C LEU A 155 5.88 -3.75 0.96
N LYS A 156 5.94 -2.95 -0.11
CA LYS A 156 6.64 -1.66 -0.10
C LYS A 156 6.03 -0.67 0.90
N LEU A 157 4.71 -0.63 1.01
CA LEU A 157 4.03 0.22 1.99
C LEU A 157 4.27 -0.27 3.41
N LEU A 158 4.20 -1.59 3.62
CA LEU A 158 4.47 -2.22 4.91
C LEU A 158 5.93 -2.04 5.37
N HIS A 159 6.90 -2.02 4.45
CA HIS A 159 8.30 -1.72 4.80
C HIS A 159 8.49 -0.28 5.30
N LYS A 160 7.72 0.67 4.76
CA LYS A 160 7.70 2.04 5.29
C LYS A 160 7.01 2.12 6.66
N TYR A 161 5.97 1.34 6.87
CA TYR A 161 5.13 1.36 8.07
C TYR A 161 4.96 -0.04 8.66
N PRO A 162 5.99 -0.58 9.34
CA PRO A 162 5.97 -1.98 9.82
C PRO A 162 4.93 -2.24 10.90
N GLU A 163 4.54 -1.22 11.66
CA GLU A 163 3.52 -1.29 12.72
C GLU A 163 2.08 -1.27 12.18
N MET A 164 1.90 -1.18 10.86
CA MET A 164 0.58 -1.19 10.23
C MET A 164 -0.17 -2.52 10.43
N LEU A 165 0.56 -3.64 10.51
CA LEU A 165 0.00 -4.99 10.64
C LEU A 165 0.71 -5.75 11.77
N PRO A 166 -0.01 -6.67 12.46
CA PRO A 166 0.62 -7.58 13.41
C PRO A 166 1.71 -8.42 12.72
N HIS A 167 2.85 -8.57 13.37
CA HIS A 167 3.97 -9.33 12.84
C HIS A 167 3.95 -10.78 13.35
N VAL A 168 4.19 -11.72 12.44
CA VAL A 168 4.50 -13.13 12.76
C VAL A 168 5.91 -13.42 12.27
N GLN A 169 6.70 -14.13 13.08
CA GLN A 169 8.08 -14.49 12.72
C GLN A 169 8.14 -15.96 12.34
N ILE A 170 8.77 -16.25 11.19
CA ILE A 170 9.07 -17.61 10.73
C ILE A 170 10.54 -17.96 10.99
N ASP A 171 10.79 -19.24 11.25
CA ASP A 171 12.14 -19.82 11.33
C ASP A 171 12.87 -19.79 9.97
N ARG A 172 14.21 -19.71 10.03
CA ARG A 172 15.14 -19.86 8.89
C ARG A 172 14.77 -20.95 7.90
N GLY A 173 14.37 -22.13 8.36
CA GLY A 173 13.99 -23.27 7.53
C GLY A 173 12.76 -22.99 6.64
N ALA A 174 11.85 -22.12 7.11
CA ALA A 174 10.64 -21.75 6.39
C ALA A 174 10.87 -20.67 5.32
N ILE A 175 11.96 -19.89 5.41
CA ILE A 175 12.23 -18.75 4.52
C ILE A 175 12.24 -19.18 3.06
N LYS A 176 12.94 -20.27 2.72
CA LYS A 176 13.01 -20.76 1.33
C LYS A 176 11.65 -21.11 0.75
N PHE A 177 10.73 -21.59 1.59
CA PHE A 177 9.38 -21.98 1.19
C PHE A 177 8.48 -20.76 1.03
N LEU A 178 8.65 -19.75 1.89
CA LEU A 178 7.96 -18.46 1.75
C LEU A 178 8.31 -17.79 0.41
N LEU A 179 9.61 -17.74 0.06
CA LEU A 179 10.07 -17.17 -1.21
C LEU A 179 9.55 -17.94 -2.44
N ALA A 180 9.21 -19.22 -2.26
CA ALA A 180 8.56 -20.02 -3.30
C ALA A 180 7.03 -19.82 -3.37
N GLY A 181 6.46 -18.99 -2.48
CA GLY A 181 5.03 -18.73 -2.35
C GLY A 181 4.24 -19.86 -1.68
N ALA A 182 4.88 -20.69 -0.84
CA ALA A 182 4.19 -21.71 -0.07
C ALA A 182 3.47 -21.12 1.15
N ASN A 183 2.41 -21.79 1.61
CA ASN A 183 1.74 -21.41 2.85
C ASN A 183 2.60 -21.72 4.08
N MET A 184 2.43 -20.93 5.14
CA MET A 184 3.20 -21.11 6.37
C MET A 184 2.51 -22.11 7.28
N MET A 185 3.29 -23.09 7.74
CA MET A 185 2.82 -24.17 8.60
C MET A 185 3.04 -23.81 10.07
N ALA A 186 2.14 -24.27 10.95
CA ALA A 186 2.22 -24.01 12.39
C ALA A 186 3.61 -24.32 13.01
N PRO A 187 4.30 -25.43 12.68
CA PRO A 187 5.64 -25.70 13.22
C PRO A 187 6.69 -24.63 12.91
N GLY A 188 6.57 -23.93 11.77
CA GLY A 188 7.52 -22.88 11.39
C GLY A 188 7.35 -21.57 12.19
N LEU A 189 6.21 -21.41 12.86
CA LEU A 189 5.88 -20.26 13.72
C LEU A 189 6.05 -20.57 15.21
N LEU A 190 6.05 -21.86 15.58
CA LEU A 190 6.15 -22.34 16.97
C LEU A 190 7.53 -22.91 17.32
N SER A 191 8.45 -22.94 16.35
CA SER A 191 9.85 -23.34 16.58
C SER A 191 10.62 -22.27 17.35
N ALA A 192 11.86 -22.58 17.74
CA ALA A 192 12.70 -21.64 18.50
C ALA A 192 12.95 -20.29 17.80
N GLY A 193 12.94 -20.29 16.46
CA GLY A 193 13.06 -19.09 15.63
C GLY A 193 11.73 -18.47 15.22
N GLY A 194 10.61 -19.16 15.47
CA GLY A 194 9.26 -18.70 15.17
C GLY A 194 8.68 -17.88 16.32
N LYS A 195 7.91 -16.85 16.01
CA LYS A 195 7.15 -16.07 17.00
C LYS A 195 5.75 -15.79 16.49
N LEU A 196 4.77 -16.28 17.23
CA LEU A 196 3.35 -16.01 16.99
C LEU A 196 2.79 -15.19 18.16
N PRO A 197 2.41 -13.92 17.94
CA PRO A 197 1.75 -13.11 18.96
C PRO A 197 0.39 -13.70 19.34
N ASP A 198 0.00 -13.52 20.60
CA ASP A 198 -1.28 -13.96 21.13
C ASP A 198 -2.41 -12.97 20.79
N GLY A 199 -3.65 -13.46 20.82
CA GLY A 199 -4.85 -12.64 20.64
C GLY A 199 -5.20 -12.27 19.19
N LEU A 200 -4.55 -12.87 18.18
CA LEU A 200 -4.96 -12.63 16.79
C LEU A 200 -6.19 -13.49 16.42
N PRO A 201 -7.26 -12.86 15.88
CA PRO A 201 -8.43 -13.57 15.42
C PRO A 201 -8.16 -14.34 14.13
N LYS A 202 -9.04 -15.27 13.82
CA LYS A 202 -9.07 -15.95 12.52
C LYS A 202 -9.33 -14.93 11.40
N ASP A 203 -8.76 -15.17 10.23
CA ASP A 203 -8.86 -14.33 9.02
C ASP A 203 -8.18 -12.94 9.13
N GLU A 204 -7.43 -12.69 10.21
CA GLU A 204 -6.62 -11.48 10.38
C GLU A 204 -5.44 -11.45 9.39
N ILE A 205 -5.13 -10.26 8.87
CA ILE A 205 -4.01 -10.04 7.96
C ILE A 205 -2.74 -9.77 8.74
N VAL A 206 -1.70 -10.55 8.48
CA VAL A 206 -0.44 -10.52 9.23
C VAL A 206 0.77 -10.30 8.33
N ALA A 207 1.75 -9.58 8.85
CA ALA A 207 3.06 -9.37 8.26
C ALA A 207 4.01 -10.52 8.63
N ILE A 208 4.48 -11.27 7.64
CA ILE A 208 5.40 -12.39 7.83
C ILE A 208 6.83 -11.88 7.81
N HIS A 209 7.50 -11.92 8.96
CA HIS A 209 8.92 -11.61 9.14
C HIS A 209 9.73 -12.88 9.19
N ALA A 210 10.96 -12.83 8.68
CA ALA A 210 11.90 -13.93 8.76
C ALA A 210 12.89 -13.71 9.91
N GLU A 211 13.29 -14.79 10.58
CA GLU A 211 14.35 -14.73 11.57
C GLU A 211 15.63 -14.10 10.98
N GLY A 212 16.13 -13.05 11.63
CA GLY A 212 17.33 -12.33 11.20
C GLY A 212 17.12 -11.34 10.05
N LYS A 213 15.86 -11.00 9.70
CA LYS A 213 15.53 -9.97 8.72
C LYS A 213 14.68 -8.87 9.36
N GLU A 214 15.02 -7.62 9.05
CA GLU A 214 14.32 -6.44 9.57
C GLU A 214 12.98 -6.20 8.86
N HIS A 215 12.91 -6.51 7.57
CA HIS A 215 11.73 -6.25 6.75
C HIS A 215 10.82 -7.47 6.60
N ALA A 216 9.52 -7.22 6.48
CA ALA A 216 8.53 -8.24 6.15
C ALA A 216 8.86 -8.94 4.83
N CYS A 217 8.91 -10.27 4.86
CA CYS A 217 9.17 -11.12 3.70
C CYS A 217 7.88 -11.54 2.99
N GLY A 218 6.72 -11.37 3.63
CA GLY A 218 5.43 -11.64 3.04
C GLY A 218 4.27 -11.09 3.84
N ILE A 219 3.09 -11.21 3.28
CA ILE A 219 1.81 -10.88 3.91
C ILE A 219 0.91 -12.09 3.71
N GLY A 220 0.24 -12.48 4.79
CA GLY A 220 -0.68 -13.60 4.76
C GLY A 220 -1.89 -13.37 5.62
N LYS A 221 -2.80 -14.33 5.58
CA LYS A 221 -4.03 -14.36 6.35
C LYS A 221 -4.03 -15.56 7.29
N LEU A 222 -4.41 -15.35 8.54
CA LEU A 222 -4.53 -16.45 9.50
C LEU A 222 -5.71 -17.37 9.16
N VAL A 223 -5.46 -18.68 9.16
CA VAL A 223 -6.49 -19.70 8.89
C VAL A 223 -7.32 -20.03 10.13
N ALA A 224 -6.75 -19.82 11.31
CA ALA A 224 -7.32 -20.09 12.63
C ALA A 224 -6.79 -19.04 13.61
N SER A 225 -7.35 -18.95 14.82
CA SER A 225 -6.84 -18.00 15.82
C SER A 225 -5.42 -18.36 16.28
N SER A 226 -4.66 -17.39 16.82
CA SER A 226 -3.31 -17.66 17.35
C SER A 226 -3.31 -18.79 18.39
N GLU A 227 -4.34 -18.85 19.24
CA GLU A 227 -4.47 -19.86 20.28
C GLU A 227 -4.75 -21.25 19.71
N GLU A 228 -5.62 -21.34 18.70
CA GLU A 228 -5.92 -22.59 18.00
C GLU A 228 -4.68 -23.14 17.29
N ILE A 229 -3.89 -22.26 16.66
CA ILE A 229 -2.65 -22.63 15.98
C ILE A 229 -1.62 -23.16 16.99
N LYS A 230 -1.45 -22.48 18.13
CA LYS A 230 -0.57 -22.92 19.23
C LYS A 230 -0.99 -24.27 19.77
N LYS A 231 -2.30 -24.49 19.97
CA LYS A 231 -2.85 -25.74 20.49
C LYS A 231 -2.77 -26.91 19.51
N ALA A 232 -3.03 -26.66 18.23
CA ALA A 232 -2.98 -27.69 17.20
C ALA A 232 -1.55 -28.12 16.88
N GLY A 233 -0.61 -27.16 16.83
CA GLY A 233 0.82 -27.40 16.57
C GLY A 233 1.15 -27.96 15.18
N LYS A 234 0.15 -28.18 14.32
CA LYS A 234 0.28 -28.79 12.98
C LYS A 234 -0.72 -28.19 12.00
N GLY A 235 -0.42 -28.32 10.71
CA GLY A 235 -1.27 -27.81 9.64
C GLY A 235 -0.89 -26.40 9.18
N VAL A 236 -1.70 -25.85 8.28
CA VAL A 236 -1.52 -24.51 7.73
C VAL A 236 -1.95 -23.48 8.77
N ALA A 237 -1.04 -22.59 9.14
CA ALA A 237 -1.31 -21.51 10.09
C ALA A 237 -1.65 -20.20 9.36
N VAL A 238 -0.86 -19.86 8.33
CA VAL A 238 -1.03 -18.63 7.56
C VAL A 238 -1.05 -18.96 6.07
N GLU A 239 -2.12 -18.54 5.40
CA GLU A 239 -2.24 -18.55 3.95
C GLU A 239 -1.47 -17.37 3.38
N VAL A 240 -0.47 -17.62 2.53
CA VAL A 240 0.39 -16.58 1.99
C VAL A 240 -0.26 -15.92 0.78
N ILE A 241 -0.49 -14.61 0.88
CA ILE A 241 -1.13 -13.81 -0.17
C ILE A 241 -0.05 -13.23 -1.10
N CYS A 242 0.91 -12.53 -0.49
CA CYS A 242 2.00 -11.82 -1.15
C CYS A 242 3.33 -12.15 -0.45
N TRP A 243 4.42 -12.24 -1.19
CA TRP A 243 5.75 -12.50 -0.67
C TRP A 243 6.79 -11.76 -1.53
N ILE A 244 8.00 -11.66 -1.00
CA ILE A 244 9.13 -11.10 -1.71
C ILE A 244 9.71 -12.13 -2.69
N GLY A 245 9.85 -11.75 -3.96
CA GLY A 245 10.27 -12.62 -5.07
C GLY A 245 9.37 -12.46 -6.28
#